data_AF-A0A5N8VBQ4-F1
#
_entry.id   AF-A0A5N8VBQ4-F1
#
_cell.length_a   1.000
_cell.length_b   1.000
_cell.length_c   1.000
_cell.angle_alpha   90.00
_cell.angle_beta   90.00
_cell.angle_gamma   90.00
#
_symmetry.space_group_name_H-M   'P 1'
#
loop_
_entity.id
_entity.type
_entity.pdbx_description
1 polymer ?
#
loop_
_entity_poly.entity_id
_entity_poly.type
_entity_poly.pdbx_seq_one_letter_code
_entity_poly.pdbx_strand_id
1 'polypeptide(L)'
;MTESGSGGQQALRAVRVVTGLSLWRSKLVLGSVPAVVLEEVPLDAAVVAARRLRETGVPTAVRCTWCDRTVPRDETLLDPAPCASRYWPAAHCRANSLTSCDCEICGTYGPISLTL
;
A
#
# COMPACT_ATOMS: atom_id res chain seq x y z
N MET A 1 -6.12 -6.93 3.73
CA MET A 1 -6.88 -8.09 3.20
C MET A 1 -8.34 -7.72 3.09
N THR A 2 -8.94 -7.98 1.94
CA THR A 2 -10.30 -7.52 1.61
C THR A 2 -11.32 -8.66 1.61
N GLU A 3 -10.88 -9.89 1.37
CA GLU A 3 -11.74 -11.09 1.30
C GLU A 3 -11.02 -12.30 1.91
N SER A 4 -11.78 -13.31 2.33
CA SER A 4 -11.24 -14.59 2.78
C SER A 4 -10.58 -15.30 1.60
N GLY A 5 -9.25 -15.44 1.63
CA GLY A 5 -8.52 -16.16 0.58
C GLY A 5 -8.87 -17.65 0.55
N SER A 6 -8.98 -18.22 -0.64
CA SER A 6 -9.18 -19.67 -0.84
C SER A 6 -7.90 -20.50 -0.57
N GLY A 7 -6.77 -19.85 -0.29
CA GLY A 7 -5.41 -20.40 -0.39
C GLY A 7 -4.86 -21.25 0.76
N GLY A 8 -5.66 -21.67 1.75
CA GLY A 8 -5.23 -22.63 2.78
C GLY A 8 -3.84 -22.37 3.40
N GLN A 9 -2.94 -23.38 3.37
CA GLN A 9 -1.57 -23.26 3.91
C GLN A 9 -0.66 -22.27 3.15
N GLN A 10 -0.89 -22.05 1.84
CA GLN A 10 -0.09 -21.09 1.07
C GLN A 10 -0.37 -19.65 1.52
N ALA A 11 -1.64 -19.31 1.71
CA ALA A 11 -2.06 -18.02 2.26
C ALA A 11 -1.42 -17.77 3.64
N LEU A 12 -1.43 -18.79 4.51
CA LEU A 12 -0.83 -18.71 5.84
C LEU A 12 0.68 -18.47 5.80
N ARG A 13 1.38 -19.17 4.89
CA ARG A 13 2.82 -19.00 4.68
C ARG A 13 3.12 -17.60 4.13
N ALA A 14 2.33 -17.12 3.18
CA ALA A 14 2.52 -15.80 2.57
C ALA A 14 2.36 -14.68 3.60
N VAL A 15 1.28 -14.71 4.40
CA VAL A 15 1.07 -13.74 5.50
C VAL A 15 2.23 -13.78 6.48
N ARG A 16 2.69 -14.97 6.87
CA ARG A 16 3.82 -15.11 7.79
C ARG A 16 5.12 -14.54 7.22
N VAL A 17 5.43 -14.78 5.95
CA VAL A 17 6.63 -14.24 5.30
C VAL A 17 6.58 -12.72 5.20
N VAL A 18 5.40 -12.17 4.87
CA VAL A 18 5.22 -10.72 4.70
C VAL A 18 5.23 -9.97 6.03
N THR A 19 4.67 -10.56 7.09
CA THR A 19 4.46 -9.86 8.38
C THR A 19 5.43 -10.28 9.48
N GLY A 20 6.14 -11.40 9.33
CA GLY A 20 6.93 -12.02 10.40
C GLY A 20 6.11 -12.60 11.56
N LEU A 21 4.77 -12.59 11.47
CA LEU A 21 3.89 -13.06 12.55
C LEU A 21 4.06 -14.57 12.82
N SER A 22 3.67 -14.98 14.03
CA SER A 22 3.55 -16.41 14.35
C SER A 22 2.46 -17.06 13.49
N LEU A 23 2.48 -18.40 13.40
CA LEU A 23 1.43 -19.15 12.68
C LEU A 23 0.03 -18.86 13.23
N TRP A 24 -0.11 -18.80 14.56
CA TRP A 24 -1.38 -18.48 15.21
C TRP A 24 -1.89 -17.08 14.84
N ARG A 25 -1.03 -16.05 14.97
CA ARG A 25 -1.40 -14.68 14.61
C ARG A 25 -1.71 -14.54 13.11
N SER A 26 -0.95 -15.21 12.25
CA SER A 26 -1.21 -15.24 10.81
C SER A 26 -2.57 -15.87 10.48
N LYS A 27 -2.95 -16.93 11.20
CA LYS A 27 -4.27 -17.57 11.06
C LYS A 27 -5.40 -16.65 11.52
N LEU A 28 -5.20 -15.93 12.63
CA LEU A 28 -6.16 -14.93 13.11
C LEU A 28 -6.39 -13.81 12.08
N VAL A 29 -5.30 -13.27 11.50
CA VAL A 29 -5.39 -12.23 10.46
C VAL A 29 -6.16 -12.73 9.23
N LEU A 30 -5.90 -13.98 8.79
CA LEU A 30 -6.63 -14.58 7.67
C LEU A 30 -8.13 -14.76 7.93
N GLY A 31 -8.51 -15.02 9.18
CA GLY A 31 -9.91 -15.23 9.58
C GLY A 31 -10.68 -13.93 9.89
N SER A 32 -9.99 -12.80 10.04
CA SER A 32 -10.57 -11.54 10.53
C SER A 32 -10.77 -10.52 9.40
N VAL A 33 -11.31 -10.94 8.26
CA VAL A 33 -11.47 -10.06 7.10
C VAL A 33 -12.66 -9.10 7.30
N PRO A 34 -12.50 -7.78 7.02
CA PRO A 34 -11.30 -7.10 6.53
C PRO A 34 -10.22 -6.91 7.62
N ALA A 35 -8.96 -7.18 7.26
CA ALA A 35 -7.80 -7.07 8.17
C ALA A 35 -6.66 -6.25 7.57
N VAL A 36 -5.98 -5.47 8.43
CA VAL A 36 -4.71 -4.81 8.11
C VAL A 36 -3.58 -5.83 8.25
N VAL A 37 -2.75 -5.97 7.21
CA VAL A 37 -1.64 -6.94 7.17
C VAL A 37 -0.30 -6.25 7.43
N LEU A 38 -0.11 -5.07 6.83
CA LEU A 38 1.01 -4.17 7.07
C LEU A 38 0.44 -2.77 7.24
N GLU A 39 1.07 -2.00 8.13
CA GLU A 39 0.69 -0.63 8.46
C GLU A 39 1.96 0.23 8.51
N GLU A 40 1.85 1.50 8.11
CA GLU A 40 2.93 2.50 8.17
C GLU A 40 4.25 2.12 7.47
N VAL A 41 4.18 1.26 6.46
CA VAL A 41 5.35 0.92 5.61
C VAL A 41 5.45 1.83 4.39
N PRO A 42 6.66 2.02 3.82
CA PRO A 42 6.84 2.67 2.52
C PRO A 42 5.91 2.09 1.45
N LEU A 43 5.39 2.95 0.55
CA LEU A 43 4.39 2.54 -0.44
C LEU A 43 4.90 1.41 -1.36
N ASP A 44 6.14 1.51 -1.81
CA ASP A 44 6.84 0.52 -2.61
C ASP A 44 6.88 -0.85 -1.91
N ALA A 45 7.21 -0.87 -0.62
CA ALA A 45 7.18 -2.09 0.19
C ALA A 45 5.75 -2.65 0.33
N ALA A 46 4.75 -1.78 0.53
CA ALA A 46 3.33 -2.17 0.60
C ALA A 46 2.85 -2.81 -0.71
N VAL A 47 3.23 -2.24 -1.85
CA VAL A 47 2.88 -2.73 -3.20
C VAL A 47 3.49 -4.10 -3.43
N VAL A 48 4.79 -4.27 -3.17
CA VAL A 48 5.48 -5.57 -3.29
C VAL A 48 4.84 -6.63 -2.39
N ALA A 49 4.54 -6.29 -1.14
CA ALA A 49 3.88 -7.20 -0.21
C ALA A 49 2.48 -7.61 -0.68
N ALA A 50 1.68 -6.64 -1.14
CA ALA A 50 0.33 -6.90 -1.64
C ALA A 50 0.35 -7.77 -2.89
N ARG A 51 1.31 -7.55 -3.80
CA ARG A 51 1.50 -8.41 -4.98
C ARG A 51 1.79 -9.86 -4.59
N ARG A 52 2.76 -10.09 -3.69
CA ARG A 52 3.09 -11.44 -3.19
C ARG A 52 1.89 -12.15 -2.57
N LEU A 53 1.08 -11.42 -1.80
CA LEU A 53 -0.14 -11.96 -1.20
C LEU A 53 -1.17 -12.34 -2.27
N ARG A 54 -1.41 -11.47 -3.25
CA ARG A 54 -2.34 -11.72 -4.37
C ARG A 54 -1.93 -12.95 -5.20
N GLU A 55 -0.63 -13.12 -5.47
CA GLU A 55 -0.08 -14.28 -6.20
C GLU A 55 -0.37 -15.61 -5.46
N THR A 56 -0.59 -15.57 -4.15
CA THR A 56 -0.95 -16.74 -3.33
C THR A 56 -2.45 -16.88 -3.06
N GLY A 57 -3.29 -16.14 -3.80
CA GLY A 57 -4.73 -16.19 -3.67
C GLY A 57 -5.27 -15.48 -2.42
N VAL A 58 -4.54 -14.50 -1.87
CA VAL A 58 -4.98 -13.66 -0.75
C VAL A 58 -5.39 -12.28 -1.27
N PRO A 59 -6.71 -11.99 -1.39
CA PRO A 59 -7.18 -10.70 -1.88
C PRO A 59 -6.71 -9.56 -0.97
N THR A 60 -5.86 -8.70 -1.53
CA THR A 60 -5.18 -7.63 -0.80
C THR A 60 -5.19 -6.35 -1.62
N ALA A 61 -5.60 -5.27 -0.97
CA ALA A 61 -5.53 -3.91 -1.46
C ALA A 61 -4.46 -3.13 -0.67
N VAL A 62 -3.86 -2.13 -1.32
CA VAL A 62 -2.94 -1.17 -0.69
C VAL A 62 -3.70 0.13 -0.50
N ARG A 63 -3.67 0.69 0.70
CA ARG A 63 -4.27 1.99 0.99
C ARG A 63 -3.18 2.95 1.39
N CYS A 64 -3.13 4.11 0.74
CA CYS A 64 -2.23 5.18 1.14
C CYS A 64 -2.83 5.89 2.36
N THR A 65 -2.15 5.86 3.50
CA THR A 65 -2.62 6.50 4.74
C THR A 65 -2.61 8.04 4.67
N TRP A 66 -1.90 8.63 3.69
CA TRP A 66 -1.92 10.08 3.47
C TRP A 66 -3.16 10.57 2.74
N CYS A 67 -3.56 9.89 1.65
CA CYS A 67 -4.73 10.31 0.87
C CYS A 67 -5.99 9.49 1.16
N ASP A 68 -5.89 8.46 2.01
CA ASP A 68 -6.90 7.44 2.33
C ASP A 68 -7.47 6.70 1.09
N ARG A 69 -6.84 6.85 -0.08
CA ARG A 69 -7.25 6.19 -1.31
C ARG A 69 -6.58 4.82 -1.44
N THR A 70 -7.30 3.89 -2.05
CA THR A 70 -6.80 2.57 -2.41
C THR A 70 -6.03 2.66 -3.73
N VAL A 71 -4.79 2.15 -3.73
CA VAL A 71 -3.96 2.10 -4.94
C VAL A 71 -4.46 1.00 -5.87
N PRO A 72 -4.63 1.30 -7.17
CA PRO A 72 -4.99 0.32 -8.20
C PRO A 72 -4.10 -0.93 -8.19
N ARG A 73 -4.67 -2.07 -8.59
CA ARG A 73 -3.96 -3.37 -8.56
C ARG A 73 -2.85 -3.48 -9.60
N ASP A 74 -3.01 -2.76 -10.71
CA ASP A 74 -2.04 -2.61 -11.79
C ASP A 74 -0.90 -1.64 -11.42
N GLU A 75 -0.89 -1.15 -10.17
CA GLU A 75 0.16 -0.28 -9.62
C GLU A 75 0.23 1.08 -10.32
N THR A 76 -0.77 1.40 -11.14
CA THR A 76 -0.97 2.71 -11.75
C THR A 76 -1.12 3.75 -10.66
N LEU A 77 -0.38 4.86 -10.78
CA LEU A 77 -0.48 5.98 -9.85
C LEU A 77 -1.90 6.57 -9.88
N LEU A 78 -2.35 7.01 -8.71
CA LEU A 78 -3.67 7.62 -8.56
C LEU A 78 -3.75 8.91 -9.36
N ASP A 79 -4.97 9.20 -9.82
CA ASP A 79 -5.30 10.46 -10.46
C ASP A 79 -4.96 11.66 -9.56
N PRO A 80 -4.65 12.82 -10.16
CA PRO A 80 -4.21 14.01 -9.44
C PRO A 80 -5.36 14.74 -8.73
N ALA A 81 -6.54 14.13 -8.59
CA ALA A 81 -7.60 14.62 -7.72
C ALA A 81 -7.03 14.99 -6.33
N PRO A 82 -7.60 16.01 -5.65
CA PRO A 82 -7.02 16.52 -4.42
C PRO A 82 -6.83 15.38 -3.40
N CYS A 83 -5.57 15.21 -2.97
CA CYS A 83 -5.21 14.31 -1.89
C CYS A 83 -5.95 14.73 -0.61
N ALA A 84 -6.54 13.78 0.12
CA ALA A 84 -7.23 14.06 1.38
C ALA A 84 -6.30 14.49 2.54
N SER A 85 -4.98 14.52 2.31
CA SER A 85 -4.02 14.94 3.33
C SER A 85 -4.26 16.39 3.73
N ARG A 86 -4.41 16.62 5.05
CA ARG A 86 -4.52 17.97 5.62
C ARG A 86 -3.17 18.67 5.76
N TYR A 87 -2.08 17.91 5.73
CA TYR A 87 -0.76 18.39 6.15
C TYR A 87 0.24 18.50 4.99
N TRP A 88 -0.02 17.84 3.85
CA TRP A 88 0.93 17.74 2.75
C TRP A 88 0.27 17.99 1.39
N PRO A 89 0.90 18.77 0.48
CA PRO A 89 0.39 18.95 -0.87
C PRO A 89 0.25 17.62 -1.62
N ALA A 90 -0.69 17.55 -2.56
CA ALA A 90 -1.02 16.32 -3.29
C ALA A 90 0.17 15.71 -4.04
N ALA A 91 1.11 16.53 -4.50
CA ALA A 91 2.34 16.13 -5.20
C ALA A 91 3.38 15.44 -4.30
N HIS A 92 3.27 15.56 -2.97
CA HIS A 92 4.14 14.80 -2.05
C HIS A 92 3.63 13.38 -1.82
N CYS A 93 2.39 13.08 -2.21
CA CYS A 93 1.84 11.75 -2.04
C CYS A 93 2.49 10.78 -3.03
N ARG A 94 3.28 9.82 -2.55
CA ARG A 94 3.92 8.79 -3.40
C ARG A 94 2.94 7.92 -4.19
N ALA A 95 1.66 7.91 -3.82
CA ALA A 95 0.61 7.20 -4.54
C ALA A 95 -0.03 8.05 -5.65
N ASN A 96 0.29 9.34 -5.73
CA ASN A 96 -0.26 10.28 -6.69
C ASN A 96 0.65 10.40 -7.92
N SER A 97 0.04 10.61 -9.08
CA SER A 97 0.72 10.83 -10.36
C SER A 97 1.27 12.26 -10.56
N LEU A 98 0.97 13.20 -9.67
CA LEU A 98 1.55 14.55 -9.72
C LEU A 98 3.07 14.51 -9.45
N THR A 99 3.85 14.93 -10.45
CA THR A 99 5.32 14.95 -10.41
C THR A 99 5.90 16.34 -10.15
N SER A 100 5.07 17.40 -10.12
CA SER A 100 5.51 18.77 -9.88
C SER A 100 4.75 19.43 -8.73
N CYS A 101 5.46 20.24 -7.96
CA CYS A 101 4.94 21.07 -6.88
C CYS A 101 5.82 22.32 -6.75
N ASP A 102 5.21 23.46 -6.50
CA ASP A 102 5.86 24.76 -6.29
C ASP A 102 5.84 25.21 -4.82
N CYS A 103 5.57 24.30 -3.88
CA CYS A 103 5.65 24.61 -2.46
C CYS A 103 7.10 24.92 -2.03
N GLU A 104 7.27 25.65 -0.93
CA GLU A 104 8.59 26.07 -0.41
C GLU A 104 9.59 24.90 -0.26
N ILE A 105 9.11 23.72 0.15
CA ILE A 105 9.91 22.50 0.26
C ILE A 105 10.39 22.04 -1.12
N CYS A 106 9.51 21.94 -2.11
CA CYS A 106 9.89 21.54 -3.47
C CYS A 106 10.72 22.61 -4.19
N GLY A 107 10.50 23.90 -3.91
CA GLY A 107 11.34 24.98 -4.40
C GLY A 107 12.76 24.93 -3.84
N THR A 108 12.91 24.48 -2.59
CA THR A 108 14.20 24.39 -1.89
C THR A 108 14.96 23.11 -2.21
N TYR A 109 14.28 21.97 -2.27
CA TYR A 109 14.89 20.64 -2.42
C TYR A 109 14.72 20.02 -3.82
N GLY A 110 14.03 20.71 -4.73
CA GLY A 110 13.64 20.20 -6.04
C GLY A 110 12.61 19.05 -5.95
N PRO A 111 12.00 18.63 -7.06
CA PRO A 111 11.40 17.31 -7.10
C PRO A 111 12.54 16.29 -6.88
N ILE A 112 12.37 15.42 -5.90
CA ILE A 112 13.21 14.23 -5.74
C ILE A 112 12.85 13.34 -6.94
N SER A 113 13.50 13.54 -8.08
CA SER A 113 13.10 12.95 -9.36
C SER A 113 12.65 11.50 -9.23
N LEU A 114 11.39 11.22 -9.57
CA LEU A 114 10.97 9.91 -10.08
C LEU A 114 10.86 10.07 -11.59
N THR A 115 12.00 9.95 -12.25
CA THR A 115 12.05 9.65 -13.68
C THR A 115 11.38 8.30 -13.88
N LEU A 116 10.32 8.26 -14.70
CA LEU A 116 9.73 7.03 -15.23
C LEU A 116 10.75 6.27 -16.09
#